data_AF-A0A7S0Y5D1-F1
#
_entry.id   AF-A0A7S0Y5D1-F1
#
_cell.length_a   1.000
_cell.length_b   1.000
_cell.length_c   1.000
_cell.angle_alpha   90.00
_cell.angle_beta   90.00
_cell.angle_gamma   90.00
#
_symmetry.space_group_name_H-M   'P 1'
#
loop_
_entity.id
_entity.type
_entity.pdbx_description
1 polymer ?
#
loop_
_entity_poly.entity_id
_entity_poly.type
_entity_poly.pdbx_seq_one_letter_code
_entity_poly.pdbx_strand_id
1 'polypeptide(L)'
;GVKWQARESERSVSVKAADVNTAEWVSIGKHFQLRLRSSDNTDVRFDGFDKSDQKKLAEYCQNTLSAGLQVLKYDVQGKNGGEFVVDGGNLVFKVDHKQSFDINLADVAKASLNAPKDEIVLEIVQPENISKKQDSLLEMKFYIPNTEALDEEDPEEPQKKSVDLMHAEITKHLSEEMENDVVIKLEEIRCRTPKATFDI
;
A
#
# COMPACT_ATOMS: atom_id res chain seq x y z
N GLY A 1 3.39 -12.05 22.17
CA GLY A 1 3.90 -11.16 21.10
C GLY A 1 4.53 -12.04 20.04
N VAL A 2 4.68 -11.54 18.83
CA VAL A 2 5.19 -12.31 17.69
C VAL A 2 6.58 -11.80 17.34
N LYS A 3 7.52 -12.71 17.06
CA LYS A 3 8.83 -12.39 16.51
C LYS A 3 9.12 -13.31 15.34
N TRP A 4 9.50 -12.72 14.22
CA TRP A 4 9.99 -13.42 13.04
C TRP A 4 11.44 -13.00 12.78
N GLN A 5 12.25 -13.94 12.32
CA GLN A 5 13.63 -13.70 11.95
C GLN A 5 13.91 -14.42 10.63
N ALA A 6 14.55 -13.70 9.70
CA ALA A 6 14.98 -14.28 8.44
C ALA A 6 16.00 -15.40 8.69
N ARG A 7 15.96 -16.45 7.87
CA ARG A 7 16.92 -17.56 7.98
C ARG A 7 18.32 -17.21 7.49
N GLU A 8 18.38 -16.32 6.51
CA GLU A 8 19.61 -16.00 5.76
C GLU A 8 20.05 -14.54 5.94
N SER A 9 19.40 -13.77 6.84
CA SER A 9 19.83 -12.42 7.19
C SER A 9 19.50 -12.08 8.65
N GLU A 10 20.06 -10.99 9.15
CA GLU A 10 19.76 -10.47 10.49
C GLU A 10 18.41 -9.76 10.57
N ARG A 11 17.67 -9.66 9.46
CA ARG A 11 16.35 -9.03 9.43
C ARG A 11 15.42 -9.76 10.40
N SER A 12 14.82 -8.98 11.30
CA SER A 12 13.81 -9.48 12.22
C SER A 12 12.65 -8.50 12.31
N VAL A 13 11.47 -9.05 12.57
CA VAL A 13 10.23 -8.29 12.78
C VAL A 13 9.69 -8.73 14.13
N SER A 14 9.34 -7.77 14.99
CA SER A 14 8.79 -8.06 16.32
C SER A 14 7.58 -7.19 16.58
N VAL A 15 6.50 -7.83 17.03
CA VAL A 15 5.24 -7.18 17.42
C VAL A 15 4.93 -7.56 18.86
N LYS A 16 4.89 -6.59 19.77
CA LYS A 16 4.57 -6.87 21.17
C LYS A 16 3.09 -7.19 21.29
N ALA A 17 2.72 -8.08 22.21
CA ALA A 17 1.32 -8.46 22.40
C ALA A 17 0.43 -7.26 22.76
N ALA A 18 0.93 -6.35 23.60
CA ALA A 18 0.20 -5.17 24.04
C ALA A 18 -0.08 -4.16 22.91
N ASP A 19 0.67 -4.23 21.81
CA ASP A 19 0.54 -3.31 20.68
C ASP A 19 -0.47 -3.84 19.65
N VAL A 20 -0.81 -5.14 19.67
CA VAL A 20 -1.75 -5.75 18.71
C VAL A 20 -3.17 -5.31 19.00
N ASN A 21 -3.82 -4.69 18.02
CA ASN A 21 -5.21 -4.26 18.09
C ASN A 21 -6.14 -5.20 17.31
N THR A 22 -5.73 -5.62 16.11
CA THR A 22 -6.52 -6.56 15.28
C THR A 22 -5.65 -7.68 14.71
N ALA A 23 -6.30 -8.82 14.48
CA ALA A 23 -5.71 -10.00 13.88
C ALA A 23 -6.64 -10.53 12.78
N GLU A 24 -6.13 -10.65 11.56
CA GLU A 24 -6.89 -11.10 10.41
C GLU A 24 -6.25 -12.33 9.76
N TRP A 25 -7.10 -13.20 9.27
CA TRP A 25 -6.77 -14.41 8.54
C TRP A 25 -7.26 -14.28 7.11
N VAL A 26 -6.30 -14.30 6.18
CA VAL A 26 -6.53 -13.95 4.79
C VAL A 26 -6.10 -15.12 3.89
N SER A 27 -6.91 -15.45 2.88
CA SER A 27 -6.52 -16.44 1.87
C SER A 27 -5.75 -15.76 0.75
N ILE A 28 -4.55 -16.26 0.45
CA ILE A 28 -3.63 -15.71 -0.56
C ILE A 28 -3.25 -16.80 -1.58
N GLY A 29 -4.25 -17.34 -2.27
CA GLY A 29 -4.08 -18.43 -3.23
C GLY A 29 -4.00 -19.79 -2.54
N LYS A 30 -2.83 -20.46 -2.60
CA LYS A 30 -2.65 -21.79 -1.99
C LYS A 30 -2.35 -21.73 -0.49
N HIS A 31 -1.90 -20.58 -0.01
CA HIS A 31 -1.52 -20.36 1.38
C HIS A 31 -2.45 -19.34 2.03
N PHE A 32 -2.19 -19.10 3.31
CA PHE A 32 -2.88 -18.12 4.11
C PHE A 32 -1.88 -17.15 4.75
N GLN A 33 -2.39 -15.96 5.05
CA GLN A 33 -1.67 -14.87 5.68
C GLN A 33 -2.31 -14.58 7.03
N LEU A 34 -1.46 -14.40 8.05
CA LEU A 34 -1.83 -13.74 9.30
C LEU A 34 -1.42 -12.28 9.19
N ARG A 35 -2.40 -11.38 9.29
CA ARG A 35 -2.16 -9.93 9.35
C ARG A 35 -2.42 -9.44 10.77
N LEU A 36 -1.45 -8.75 11.35
CA LEU A 36 -1.56 -8.12 12.66
C LEU A 36 -1.48 -6.61 12.48
N ARG A 37 -2.51 -5.90 12.96
CA ARG A 37 -2.48 -4.44 13.02
C ARG A 37 -2.15 -3.99 14.42
N SER A 38 -1.14 -3.14 14.52
CA SER A 38 -0.75 -2.50 15.76
C SER A 38 -1.61 -1.28 16.07
N SER A 39 -1.57 -0.79 17.31
CA SER A 39 -2.32 0.39 17.77
C SER A 39 -1.91 1.70 17.07
N ASP A 40 -0.73 1.75 16.47
CA ASP A 40 -0.23 2.83 15.62
C ASP A 40 -0.67 2.71 14.15
N ASN A 41 -1.60 1.79 13.85
CA ASN A 41 -2.07 1.43 12.51
C ASN A 41 -1.00 0.83 11.57
N THR A 42 0.14 0.39 12.11
CA THR A 42 1.12 -0.38 11.35
C THR A 42 0.61 -1.80 11.13
N ASP A 43 0.61 -2.26 9.89
CA ASP A 43 0.26 -3.65 9.54
C ASP A 43 1.50 -4.51 9.33
N VAL A 44 1.52 -5.68 9.96
CA VAL A 44 2.55 -6.71 9.76
C VAL A 44 1.90 -7.97 9.20
N ARG A 45 2.41 -8.44 8.06
CA ARG A 45 1.88 -9.59 7.33
C ARG A 45 2.84 -10.77 7.43
N PHE A 46 2.32 -11.92 7.82
CA PHE A 46 3.05 -13.19 7.87
C PHE A 46 2.39 -14.18 6.91
N ASP A 47 3.12 -14.56 5.88
CA ASP A 47 2.63 -15.42 4.79
C ASP A 47 3.12 -16.84 4.90
N GLY A 48 2.46 -17.74 4.17
CA GLY A 48 2.90 -19.13 3.99
C GLY A 48 2.27 -20.12 4.96
N PHE A 49 1.23 -19.74 5.69
CA PHE A 49 0.50 -20.66 6.54
C PHE A 49 -0.40 -21.61 5.73
N ASP A 50 -0.65 -22.78 6.30
CA ASP A 50 -1.62 -23.73 5.77
C ASP A 50 -2.99 -23.53 6.43
N LYS A 51 -4.04 -24.02 5.76
CA LYS A 51 -5.42 -23.96 6.32
C LYS A 51 -5.53 -24.60 7.70
N SER A 52 -4.74 -25.65 7.96
CA SER A 52 -4.72 -26.36 9.25
C SER A 52 -4.21 -25.51 10.41
N ASP A 53 -3.46 -24.44 10.14
CA ASP A 53 -2.89 -23.58 11.18
C ASP A 53 -3.91 -22.60 11.76
N GLN A 54 -5.01 -22.33 11.03
CA GLN A 54 -6.02 -21.34 11.41
C GLN A 54 -6.53 -21.51 12.85
N LYS A 55 -6.84 -22.75 13.26
CA LYS A 55 -7.38 -23.00 14.61
C LYS A 55 -6.36 -22.68 15.71
N LYS A 56 -5.11 -23.11 15.51
CA LYS A 56 -4.02 -22.86 16.46
C LYS A 56 -3.71 -21.36 16.56
N LEU A 57 -3.70 -20.67 15.43
CA LEU A 57 -3.50 -19.22 15.38
C LEU A 57 -4.66 -18.46 16.03
N ALA A 58 -5.90 -18.90 15.84
CA ALA A 58 -7.06 -18.29 16.50
C ALA A 58 -6.95 -18.39 18.03
N GLU A 59 -6.61 -19.58 18.55
CA GLU A 59 -6.38 -19.79 19.99
C GLU A 59 -5.21 -18.92 20.51
N TYR A 60 -4.11 -18.83 19.75
CA TYR A 60 -2.96 -18.01 20.12
C TYR A 60 -3.31 -16.51 20.15
N CYS A 61 -3.97 -15.99 19.11
CA CYS A 61 -4.36 -14.58 19.03
C CYS A 61 -5.29 -14.21 20.18
N GLN A 62 -6.29 -15.06 20.47
CA GLN A 62 -7.23 -14.83 21.55
C GLN A 62 -6.56 -14.83 22.93
N ASN A 63 -5.69 -15.82 23.20
CA ASN A 63 -5.15 -16.03 24.54
C ASN A 63 -3.88 -15.21 24.82
N THR A 64 -3.09 -14.89 23.79
CA THR A 64 -1.78 -14.25 23.95
C THR A 64 -1.72 -12.83 23.42
N LEU A 65 -2.49 -12.52 22.37
CA LEU A 65 -2.54 -11.18 21.77
C LEU A 65 -3.79 -10.41 22.19
N SER A 66 -4.71 -11.04 22.93
CA SER A 66 -6.01 -10.47 23.31
C SER A 66 -6.82 -9.98 22.11
N ALA A 67 -6.60 -10.57 20.93
CA ALA A 67 -7.23 -10.18 19.67
C ALA A 67 -7.91 -11.40 19.02
N GLY A 68 -9.19 -11.28 18.68
CA GLY A 68 -9.92 -12.33 17.97
C GLY A 68 -9.46 -12.42 16.51
N LEU A 69 -9.16 -13.63 16.02
CA LEU A 69 -8.74 -13.84 14.64
C LEU A 69 -9.94 -13.76 13.69
N GLN A 70 -10.03 -12.69 12.90
CA GLN A 70 -11.12 -12.44 11.96
C GLN A 70 -10.80 -12.97 10.58
N VAL A 71 -11.76 -13.56 9.87
CA VAL A 71 -11.54 -14.01 8.48
C VAL A 71 -11.87 -12.88 7.53
N LEU A 72 -10.85 -12.34 6.86
CA LEU A 72 -11.02 -11.35 5.80
C LEU A 72 -11.19 -12.08 4.45
N LYS A 73 -12.24 -11.72 3.71
CA LYS A 73 -12.53 -12.27 2.38
C LYS A 73 -12.40 -11.17 1.33
N TYR A 74 -11.53 -11.38 0.36
CA TYR A 74 -11.40 -10.50 -0.79
C TYR A 74 -12.54 -10.71 -1.80
N ASP A 75 -12.90 -9.63 -2.50
CA ASP A 75 -13.70 -9.69 -3.71
C ASP A 75 -12.85 -10.18 -4.89
N VAL A 76 -13.25 -11.34 -5.43
CA VAL A 76 -12.54 -12.06 -6.50
C VAL A 76 -13.26 -11.98 -7.85
N GLN A 77 -14.14 -10.99 -8.03
CA GLN A 77 -14.94 -10.86 -9.26
C GLN A 77 -14.14 -10.30 -10.44
N GLY A 78 -12.95 -9.73 -10.19
CA GLY A 78 -12.10 -9.16 -11.24
C GLY A 78 -12.60 -7.83 -11.81
N LYS A 79 -13.50 -7.14 -11.10
CA LYS A 79 -13.91 -5.78 -11.45
C LYS A 79 -12.77 -4.81 -11.17
N ASN A 80 -12.56 -3.86 -12.06
CA ASN A 80 -11.54 -2.81 -11.96
C ASN A 80 -12.12 -1.41 -11.67
N GLY A 81 -13.45 -1.30 -11.58
CA GLY A 81 -14.14 -0.10 -11.13
C GLY A 81 -14.50 -0.22 -9.66
N GLY A 82 -14.13 0.79 -8.87
CA GLY A 82 -14.29 0.77 -7.42
C GLY A 82 -13.74 2.04 -6.78
N GLU A 83 -13.48 1.95 -5.48
CA GLU A 83 -13.02 3.05 -4.63
C GLU A 83 -11.66 2.69 -4.02
N PHE A 84 -10.74 3.66 -4.02
CA PHE A 84 -9.51 3.57 -3.26
C PHE A 84 -9.65 4.32 -1.93
N VAL A 85 -9.24 3.68 -0.84
CA VAL A 85 -9.26 4.27 0.51
C VAL A 85 -7.93 3.99 1.17
N VAL A 86 -7.34 5.01 1.82
CA VAL A 86 -6.20 4.80 2.72
C VAL A 86 -6.75 4.34 4.07
N ASP A 87 -6.36 3.14 4.51
CA ASP A 87 -6.71 2.56 5.81
C ASP A 87 -5.45 2.09 6.54
N GLY A 88 -5.09 2.84 7.59
CA GLY A 88 -3.82 2.69 8.28
C GLY A 88 -2.65 2.88 7.32
N GLY A 89 -1.68 1.98 7.34
CA GLY A 89 -0.55 2.00 6.41
C GLY A 89 -0.82 1.44 5.01
N ASN A 90 -2.07 1.34 4.55
CA ASN A 90 -2.39 0.62 3.31
C ASN A 90 -3.33 1.39 2.41
N LEU A 91 -3.08 1.29 1.11
CA LEU A 91 -4.00 1.66 0.06
C LEU A 91 -4.92 0.47 -0.25
N VAL A 92 -6.21 0.60 0.07
CA VAL A 92 -7.21 -0.46 -0.08
C VAL A 92 -8.10 -0.17 -1.28
N PHE A 93 -8.20 -1.11 -2.21
CA PHE A 93 -9.16 -1.05 -3.32
C PHE A 93 -10.42 -1.84 -2.97
N LYS A 94 -11.58 -1.18 -3.06
CA LYS A 94 -12.89 -1.74 -2.75
C LYS A 94 -13.80 -1.75 -3.96
N VAL A 95 -14.53 -2.85 -4.12
CA VAL A 95 -15.57 -3.04 -5.13
C VAL A 95 -16.85 -3.41 -4.40
N ASP A 96 -17.94 -2.65 -4.61
CA ASP A 96 -19.21 -2.87 -3.92
C ASP A 96 -19.04 -2.96 -2.38
N HIS A 97 -18.21 -2.06 -1.82
CA HIS A 97 -17.81 -1.99 -0.40
C HIS A 97 -17.03 -3.21 0.14
N LYS A 98 -16.60 -4.13 -0.72
CA LYS A 98 -15.76 -5.27 -0.37
C LYS A 98 -14.33 -5.02 -0.82
N GLN A 99 -13.37 -5.27 0.07
CA GLN A 99 -11.96 -5.18 -0.28
C GLN A 99 -11.63 -6.20 -1.38
N SER A 100 -11.05 -5.76 -2.49
CA SER A 100 -10.59 -6.66 -3.55
C SER A 100 -9.08 -6.93 -3.42
N PHE A 101 -8.29 -5.88 -3.19
CA PHE A 101 -6.88 -5.98 -2.85
C PHE A 101 -6.44 -4.77 -2.02
N ASP A 102 -5.24 -4.83 -1.47
CA ASP A 102 -4.60 -3.71 -0.80
C ASP A 102 -3.08 -3.75 -0.92
N ILE A 103 -2.47 -2.57 -0.96
CA ILE A 103 -1.03 -2.35 -1.07
C ILE A 103 -0.55 -1.71 0.23
N ASN A 104 0.47 -2.29 0.85
CA ASN A 104 1.15 -1.67 1.97
C ASN A 104 1.95 -0.46 1.47
N LEU A 105 1.65 0.73 1.97
CA LEU A 105 2.30 1.96 1.54
C LEU A 105 3.78 2.01 1.93
N ALA A 106 4.21 1.19 2.92
CA ALA A 106 5.62 1.02 3.24
C ALA A 106 6.43 0.32 2.14
N ASP A 107 5.76 -0.37 1.20
CA ASP A 107 6.41 -1.02 0.05
C ASP A 107 6.41 -0.10 -1.19
N VAL A 108 5.80 1.08 -1.12
CA VAL A 108 5.76 2.08 -2.20
C VAL A 108 6.98 3.00 -2.05
N ALA A 109 7.80 3.06 -3.10
CA ALA A 109 8.96 3.95 -3.17
C ALA A 109 8.52 5.39 -3.44
N LYS A 110 7.60 5.56 -4.39
CA LYS A 110 7.18 6.87 -4.88
C LYS A 110 5.74 6.86 -5.37
N ALA A 111 5.04 7.97 -5.14
CA ALA A 111 3.74 8.24 -5.74
C ALA A 111 3.80 9.53 -6.57
N SER A 112 3.52 9.42 -7.87
CA SER A 112 3.50 10.55 -8.81
C SER A 112 2.09 10.86 -9.28
N LEU A 113 1.75 12.14 -9.37
CA LEU A 113 0.46 12.62 -9.86
C LEU A 113 0.53 12.98 -11.35
N ASN A 114 -0.35 12.38 -12.16
CA ASN A 114 -0.60 12.77 -13.54
C ASN A 114 -1.92 13.56 -13.61
N ALA A 115 -1.85 14.83 -13.17
CA ALA A 115 -3.00 15.71 -13.00
C ALA A 115 -3.88 15.90 -14.27
N PRO A 116 -3.33 15.95 -15.51
CA PRO A 116 -4.16 16.06 -16.71
C PRO A 116 -5.05 14.84 -17.00
N LYS A 117 -4.77 13.68 -16.41
CA LYS A 117 -5.55 12.45 -16.58
C LYS A 117 -6.25 12.00 -15.30
N ASP A 118 -6.13 12.76 -14.22
CA ASP A 118 -6.55 12.39 -12.87
C ASP A 118 -6.07 10.96 -12.48
N GLU A 119 -4.81 10.65 -12.80
CA GLU A 119 -4.18 9.36 -12.51
C GLU A 119 -3.10 9.51 -11.42
N ILE A 120 -2.98 8.50 -10.56
CA ILE A 120 -1.86 8.34 -9.63
C ILE A 120 -1.03 7.13 -10.07
N VAL A 121 0.29 7.30 -10.09
CA VAL A 121 1.28 6.27 -10.40
C VAL A 121 2.06 5.93 -9.13
N LEU A 122 2.05 4.67 -8.73
CA LEU A 122 2.83 4.13 -7.62
C LEU A 122 4.01 3.32 -8.17
N GLU A 123 5.21 3.64 -7.71
CA GLU A 123 6.42 2.87 -7.97
C GLU A 123 6.72 2.02 -6.72
N ILE A 124 6.95 0.71 -6.89
CA ILE A 124 7.07 -0.25 -5.79
C ILE A 124 8.52 -0.70 -5.60
N VAL A 125 8.97 -0.70 -4.33
CA VAL A 125 10.30 -1.16 -3.93
C VAL A 125 10.47 -2.64 -4.30
N GLN A 126 11.54 -2.95 -5.02
CA GLN A 126 11.87 -4.32 -5.38
C GLN A 126 12.74 -4.97 -4.31
N PRO A 127 12.38 -6.17 -3.80
CA PRO A 127 13.28 -6.91 -2.94
C PRO A 127 14.61 -7.21 -3.65
N GLU A 128 15.74 -7.00 -2.96
CA GLU A 128 17.09 -7.16 -3.53
C GLU A 128 17.39 -8.57 -4.08
N ASN A 129 16.68 -9.59 -3.58
CA ASN A 129 16.88 -11.01 -3.93
C ASN A 129 15.69 -11.63 -4.69
N ILE A 130 15.01 -10.87 -5.56
CA ILE A 130 14.01 -11.47 -6.44
C ILE A 130 14.68 -12.49 -7.37
N SER A 131 14.23 -13.73 -7.30
CA SER A 131 14.61 -14.75 -8.28
C SER A 131 14.14 -14.31 -9.66
N LYS A 132 14.99 -14.39 -10.68
CA LYS A 132 14.65 -14.11 -12.10
C LYS A 132 13.50 -14.97 -12.68
N LYS A 133 12.92 -15.86 -11.88
CA LYS A 133 11.83 -16.77 -12.24
C LYS A 133 10.46 -16.33 -11.68
N GLN A 134 10.39 -15.19 -11.00
CA GLN A 134 9.16 -14.67 -10.41
C GLN A 134 8.79 -13.34 -11.05
N ASP A 135 7.49 -13.14 -11.26
CA ASP A 135 6.96 -11.85 -11.68
C ASP A 135 6.90 -10.91 -10.47
N SER A 136 7.34 -9.67 -10.66
CA SER A 136 7.31 -8.63 -9.63
C SER A 136 6.50 -7.43 -10.08
N LEU A 137 5.69 -6.89 -9.17
CA LEU A 137 4.96 -5.65 -9.40
C LEU A 137 5.94 -4.47 -9.29
N LEU A 138 6.15 -3.75 -10.39
CA LEU A 138 7.07 -2.60 -10.47
C LEU A 138 6.32 -1.28 -10.30
N GLU A 139 5.20 -1.16 -11.01
CA GLU A 139 4.43 0.06 -11.11
C GLU A 139 2.94 -0.30 -11.09
N MET A 140 2.15 0.52 -10.41
CA MET A 140 0.69 0.50 -10.51
C MET A 140 0.18 1.89 -10.82
N LYS A 141 -0.73 1.99 -11.80
CA LYS A 141 -1.40 3.24 -12.14
C LYS A 141 -2.91 3.08 -12.04
N PHE A 142 -3.56 4.05 -11.42
CA PHE A 142 -5.02 4.07 -11.29
C PHE A 142 -5.59 5.47 -11.48
N TYR A 143 -6.83 5.52 -11.96
CA TYR A 143 -7.60 6.73 -12.19
C TYR A 143 -8.47 7.04 -10.96
N ILE A 144 -8.53 8.31 -10.57
CA ILE A 144 -9.40 8.79 -9.49
C ILE A 144 -10.43 9.76 -10.10
N PRO A 145 -11.71 9.35 -10.22
CA PRO A 145 -12.75 10.26 -10.68
C PRO A 145 -12.99 11.37 -9.65
N ASN A 146 -13.33 12.57 -10.13
CA ASN A 146 -13.87 13.60 -9.25
C ASN A 146 -15.24 13.16 -8.75
N THR A 147 -15.47 13.32 -7.46
CA THR A 147 -16.79 13.12 -6.85
C THR A 147 -17.57 14.43 -6.91
N GLU A 148 -18.79 14.39 -7.46
CA GLU A 148 -19.67 15.56 -7.65
C GLU A 148 -19.95 16.34 -6.33
N ALA A 149 -19.74 15.70 -5.16
CA ALA A 149 -19.88 16.34 -3.85
C ALA A 149 -18.85 17.45 -3.57
N LEU A 150 -17.75 17.53 -4.34
CA LEU A 150 -16.77 18.63 -4.25
C LEU A 150 -17.13 19.82 -5.15
N ASP A 151 -18.17 19.70 -5.99
CA ASP A 151 -18.60 20.76 -6.91
C ASP A 151 -19.60 21.74 -6.25
N GLU A 152 -20.07 21.48 -5.02
CA GLU A 152 -21.11 22.28 -4.34
C GLU A 152 -20.59 23.37 -3.37
N GLU A 153 -19.27 23.56 -3.19
CA GLU A 153 -18.74 24.59 -2.26
C GLU A 153 -17.89 25.70 -2.93
N ASP A 154 -18.10 26.91 -2.38
CA ASP A 154 -17.53 28.26 -2.59
C ASP A 154 -16.67 28.56 -3.85
N PRO A 155 -17.10 29.46 -4.76
CA PRO A 155 -16.34 29.84 -5.96
C PRO A 155 -15.01 30.57 -5.72
N GLU A 156 -14.66 30.94 -4.48
CA GLU A 156 -13.41 31.66 -4.15
C GLU A 156 -12.23 30.75 -3.73
N GLU A 157 -12.44 29.47 -3.42
CA GLU A 157 -11.34 28.52 -3.17
C GLU A 157 -11.05 27.65 -4.41
N PRO A 158 -9.77 27.43 -4.78
CA PRO A 158 -9.45 26.47 -5.84
C PRO A 158 -9.90 25.08 -5.38
N GLN A 159 -10.96 24.57 -6.00
CA GLN A 159 -11.49 23.22 -5.76
C GLN A 159 -10.37 22.19 -5.87
N LYS A 160 -9.98 21.59 -4.75
CA LYS A 160 -9.01 20.49 -4.73
C LYS A 160 -9.66 19.28 -5.36
N LYS A 161 -9.09 18.78 -6.45
CA LYS A 161 -9.62 17.58 -7.12
C LYS A 161 -9.49 16.38 -6.19
N SER A 162 -10.38 15.40 -6.35
CA SER A 162 -10.31 14.15 -5.57
C SER A 162 -8.96 13.44 -5.73
N VAL A 163 -8.37 13.51 -6.93
CA VAL A 163 -7.04 12.96 -7.22
C VAL A 163 -5.92 13.64 -6.42
N ASP A 164 -6.00 14.97 -6.21
CA ASP A 164 -4.99 15.73 -5.47
C ASP A 164 -5.05 15.37 -3.97
N LEU A 165 -6.26 15.24 -3.43
CA LEU A 165 -6.48 14.82 -2.04
C LEU A 165 -5.96 13.40 -1.80
N MET A 166 -6.26 12.48 -2.72
CA MET A 166 -5.82 11.09 -2.64
C MET A 166 -4.29 10.97 -2.76
N HIS A 167 -3.69 11.72 -3.69
CA HIS A 167 -2.23 11.76 -3.85
C HIS A 167 -1.56 12.30 -2.58
N ALA A 168 -2.05 13.42 -2.04
CA ALA A 168 -1.53 13.99 -0.80
C ALA A 168 -1.66 13.03 0.38
N GLU A 169 -2.77 12.29 0.48
CA GLU A 169 -2.95 11.29 1.54
C GLU A 169 -1.96 10.14 1.42
N ILE A 170 -1.77 9.58 0.22
CA ILE A 170 -0.77 8.53 -0.02
C ILE A 170 0.63 9.02 0.34
N THR A 171 1.01 10.24 -0.11
CA THR A 171 2.35 10.80 0.12
C THR A 171 2.69 10.95 1.60
N LYS A 172 1.72 11.22 2.49
CA LYS A 172 1.96 11.29 3.94
C LYS A 172 2.47 9.98 4.55
N HIS A 173 2.16 8.84 3.92
CA HIS A 173 2.57 7.52 4.40
C HIS A 173 3.87 7.03 3.78
N LEU A 174 4.34 7.68 2.71
CA LEU A 174 5.62 7.36 2.11
C LEU A 174 6.74 7.90 3.00
N SER A 175 7.82 7.15 3.14
CA SER A 175 9.03 7.72 3.73
C SER A 175 9.44 8.93 2.90
N GLU A 176 9.81 10.02 3.56
CA GLU A 176 10.52 11.13 2.91
C GLU A 176 11.75 10.51 2.25
N GLU A 177 11.68 10.25 0.93
CA GLU A 177 12.91 10.16 0.17
C GLU A 177 13.65 11.45 0.45
N MET A 178 14.95 11.35 0.74
CA MET A 178 15.81 12.52 0.80
C MET A 178 15.54 13.28 -0.49
N GLU A 179 14.78 14.37 -0.40
CA GLU A 179 14.58 15.29 -1.51
C GLU A 179 16.00 15.59 -1.93
N ASN A 180 16.42 15.04 -3.08
CA ASN A 180 17.81 15.14 -3.50
C ASN A 180 18.07 16.62 -3.59
N ASP A 181 18.81 17.16 -2.61
CA ASP A 181 18.95 18.59 -2.40
C ASP A 181 19.44 19.16 -3.72
N VAL A 182 18.55 19.86 -4.44
CA VAL A 182 18.77 20.14 -5.86
C VAL A 182 19.91 21.15 -5.94
N VAL A 183 21.10 20.65 -6.21
CA VAL A 183 22.32 21.47 -6.18
C VAL A 183 22.34 22.45 -7.36
N ILE A 184 21.86 22.00 -8.53
CA ILE A 184 21.81 22.78 -9.77
C ILE A 184 20.57 22.36 -10.56
N LYS A 185 19.88 23.34 -11.15
CA LYS A 185 18.81 23.14 -12.13
C LYS A 185 19.28 23.63 -13.49
N LEU A 186 19.22 22.79 -14.52
CA LEU A 186 19.57 23.07 -15.90
C LEU A 186 18.31 23.04 -16.76
N GLU A 187 17.88 24.20 -17.21
CA GLU A 187 16.65 24.33 -18.00
C GLU A 187 16.95 24.27 -19.50
N GLU A 188 15.99 23.78 -20.28
CA GLU A 188 15.99 23.76 -21.75
C GLU A 188 17.16 22.99 -22.41
N ILE A 189 17.64 21.91 -21.80
CA ILE A 189 18.71 21.07 -22.38
C ILE A 189 18.16 20.22 -23.54
N ARG A 190 18.62 20.52 -24.75
CA ARG A 190 18.33 19.69 -25.94
C ARG A 190 19.09 18.38 -25.89
N CYS A 191 18.35 17.29 -25.71
CA CYS A 191 18.86 15.93 -25.86
C CYS A 191 18.64 15.43 -27.30
N ARG A 192 19.63 14.72 -27.84
CA ARG A 192 19.51 14.05 -29.15
C ARG A 192 18.77 12.72 -29.05
N THR A 193 18.93 12.03 -27.92
CA THR A 193 18.30 10.72 -27.66
C THR A 193 17.92 10.61 -26.18
N PRO A 194 16.63 10.49 -25.84
CA PRO A 194 15.49 10.74 -26.72
C PRO A 194 15.51 12.18 -27.28
N LYS A 195 15.01 12.37 -28.52
CA LYS A 195 15.01 13.70 -29.17
C LYS A 195 13.93 14.58 -28.56
N ALA A 196 14.31 15.33 -27.53
CA ALA A 196 13.44 16.26 -26.83
C ALA A 196 14.29 17.27 -26.04
N THR A 197 13.62 18.28 -25.49
CA THR A 197 14.22 19.25 -24.59
C THR A 197 13.79 18.90 -23.18
N PHE A 198 14.74 18.86 -22.24
CA PHE A 198 14.51 18.45 -20.86
C PHE A 198 15.03 19.51 -19.90
N ASP A 199 14.37 19.62 -18.75
CA ASP A 199 14.93 20.26 -17.58
C ASP A 199 15.58 19.16 -16.71
N ILE A 200 16.79 19.42 -16.23
CA ILE A 200 17.64 18.48 -15.46
C ILE A 200 17.94 19.07 -14.10
#